data_AF-A0A356L8F9-F1
#
_entry.id   AF-A0A356L8F9-F1
#
_cell.length_a   1.000
_cell.length_b   1.000
_cell.length_c   1.000
_cell.angle_alpha   90.00
_cell.angle_beta   90.00
_cell.angle_gamma   90.00
#
_symmetry.space_group_name_H-M   'P 1'
#
loop_
_entity.id
_entity.type
_entity.pdbx_description
1 polymer ?
#
loop_
_entity_poly.entity_id
_entity_poly.type
_entity_poly.pdbx_seq_one_letter_code
_entity_poly.pdbx_strand_id
1 'polypeptide(L)'
;MKAKQKKMLRICGIAAAIIAVAFVIVKYVVAVRPYSYAGTLETTKVIVSARVASDISEFNVAEGDTVSRDQTLMTLSCDAYKILAQQLDNDYARADALVAKGHMSQAEYDVVARNKHDNDLKLSWCDVKSPIDGMVITKFREVGEVVAPGSTLVSLANPYDIWAYFYVPYEMLHQLNVGQHVIGTLPEAAGKTFSGTIIKINEQAEFTPKNVQTREERTRLVYGVKVKFENPDLTLKSGMTIESTLLNE
;
A
#
# COMPACT_ATOMS: atom_id res chain seq x y z
N MET A 1 10.20 55.22 54.67
CA MET A 1 9.60 53.90 54.33
C MET A 1 8.61 53.93 53.16
N LYS A 2 7.69 54.91 53.04
CA LYS A 2 6.62 54.91 52.01
C LYS A 2 7.09 54.97 50.53
N ALA A 3 8.23 55.60 50.22
CA ALA A 3 8.74 55.73 48.85
C ALA A 3 9.31 54.42 48.26
N LYS A 4 9.98 53.61 49.09
CA LYS A 4 10.54 52.31 48.68
C LYS A 4 9.43 51.31 48.34
N GLN A 5 8.34 51.36 49.10
CA GLN A 5 7.16 50.51 48.94
C GLN A 5 6.38 50.83 47.64
N LYS A 6 6.20 52.11 47.30
CA LYS A 6 5.63 52.53 46.00
C LYS A 6 6.49 52.11 44.80
N LYS A 7 7.81 52.17 44.92
CA LYS A 7 8.75 51.74 43.86
C LYS A 7 8.71 50.22 43.67
N MET A 8 8.64 49.46 44.76
CA MET A 8 8.48 48.00 44.75
C MET A 8 7.12 47.57 44.17
N LEU A 9 6.03 48.28 44.50
CA LEU A 9 4.70 48.02 43.94
C LEU A 9 4.64 48.27 42.41
N ARG A 10 5.35 49.30 41.92
CA ARG A 10 5.48 49.58 40.48
C ARG A 10 6.30 48.51 39.75
N ILE A 11 7.38 48.03 40.37
CA ILE A 11 8.22 46.95 39.79
C ILE A 11 7.42 45.64 39.73
N CYS A 12 6.67 45.29 40.78
CA CYS A 12 5.76 44.14 40.77
C CYS A 12 4.65 44.27 39.72
N GLY A 13 4.08 45.46 39.54
CA GLY A 13 3.06 45.70 38.50
C GLY A 13 3.60 45.52 37.08
N ILE A 14 4.82 45.98 36.80
CA ILE A 14 5.48 45.79 35.49
C ILE A 14 5.82 44.31 35.27
N ALA A 15 6.34 43.61 36.29
CA ALA A 15 6.63 42.19 36.21
C ALA A 15 5.36 41.35 35.94
N ALA A 16 4.24 41.66 36.62
CA ALA A 16 2.96 41.00 36.38
C ALA A 16 2.42 41.23 34.95
N ALA A 17 2.58 42.44 34.41
CA ALA A 17 2.20 42.75 33.04
C ALA A 17 3.04 41.98 32.00
N ILE A 18 4.35 41.86 32.22
CA ILE A 18 5.25 41.08 31.34
C ILE A 18 4.87 39.59 31.37
N ILE A 19 4.58 39.03 32.54
CA ILE A 19 4.14 37.63 32.67
C ILE A 19 2.80 37.41 31.97
N ALA A 20 1.86 38.33 32.08
CA ALA A 20 0.57 38.25 31.40
C ALA A 20 0.74 38.29 29.87
N VAL A 21 1.58 39.19 29.35
CA VAL A 21 1.88 39.27 27.91
C VAL A 21 2.59 38.01 27.42
N ALA A 22 3.59 37.51 28.15
CA ALA A 22 4.25 36.25 27.83
C ALA A 22 3.27 35.06 27.85
N PHE A 23 2.35 35.01 28.81
CA PHE A 23 1.32 33.99 28.87
C PHE A 23 0.35 34.07 27.69
N VAL A 24 -0.05 35.28 27.27
CA VAL A 24 -0.89 35.49 26.08
C VAL A 24 -0.13 35.08 24.81
N ILE A 25 1.14 35.46 24.67
CA ILE A 25 1.97 35.06 23.53
C ILE A 25 2.15 33.54 23.50
N VAL A 26 2.44 32.89 24.63
CA VAL A 26 2.55 31.44 24.71
C VAL A 26 1.22 30.77 24.38
N LYS A 27 0.09 31.27 24.92
CA LYS A 27 -1.25 30.80 24.55
C LYS A 27 -1.52 30.95 23.06
N TYR A 28 -1.13 32.07 22.47
CA TYR A 28 -1.32 32.35 21.05
C TYR A 28 -0.43 31.43 20.19
N VAL A 29 0.86 31.31 20.51
CA VAL A 29 1.82 30.43 19.79
C VAL A 29 1.47 28.94 19.95
N VAL A 30 0.93 28.52 21.10
CA VAL A 30 0.46 27.14 21.33
C VAL A 30 -0.89 26.91 20.62
N ALA A 31 -1.77 27.91 20.54
CA ALA A 31 -3.05 27.80 19.85
C ALA A 31 -2.93 27.82 18.31
N VAL A 32 -1.87 28.45 17.77
CA VAL A 32 -1.61 28.58 16.33
C VAL A 32 -0.63 27.49 15.83
N ARG A 33 -0.46 26.39 16.59
CA ARG A 33 0.22 25.24 15.99
C ARG A 33 -0.73 24.59 15.00
N PRO A 34 -0.39 24.50 13.71
CA PRO A 34 -1.23 23.79 12.75
C PRO A 34 -1.45 22.37 13.28
N TYR A 35 -2.70 21.92 13.28
CA TYR A 35 -3.02 20.55 13.65
C TYR A 35 -2.29 19.62 12.69
N SER A 36 -1.24 18.97 13.19
CA SER A 36 -0.53 17.92 12.49
C SER A 36 -1.26 16.61 12.74
N TYR A 37 -1.79 16.02 11.67
CA TYR A 37 -2.35 14.68 11.73
C TYR A 37 -1.26 13.70 11.36
N ALA A 38 -1.04 12.68 12.19
CA ALA A 38 -0.13 11.60 11.88
C ALA A 38 -0.87 10.48 11.14
N GLY A 39 -0.21 9.94 10.11
CA GLY A 39 -0.67 8.77 9.37
C GLY A 39 0.49 7.83 9.10
N THR A 40 0.22 6.54 8.99
CA THR A 40 1.22 5.55 8.60
C THR A 40 1.17 5.36 7.09
N LEU A 41 2.33 5.42 6.45
CA LEU A 41 2.46 5.21 5.02
C LEU A 41 2.26 3.74 4.66
N GLU A 42 1.36 3.50 3.74
CA GLU A 42 1.06 2.21 3.14
C GLU A 42 1.30 2.27 1.64
N THR A 43 1.64 1.12 1.07
CA THR A 43 1.87 0.95 -0.36
C THR A 43 0.91 -0.10 -0.89
N THR A 44 0.54 0.02 -2.16
CA THR A 44 -0.23 -1.03 -2.84
C THR A 44 0.62 -2.30 -2.93
N LYS A 45 0.21 -3.34 -2.20
CA LYS A 45 0.82 -4.66 -2.20
C LYS A 45 0.02 -5.63 -3.07
N VAL A 46 0.71 -6.39 -3.90
CA VAL A 46 0.13 -7.42 -4.75
C VAL A 46 0.75 -8.76 -4.38
N ILE A 47 -0.12 -9.71 -4.02
CA ILE A 47 0.30 -11.06 -3.69
C ILE A 47 0.21 -11.90 -4.95
N VAL A 48 1.35 -12.49 -5.34
CA VAL A 48 1.44 -13.43 -6.45
C VAL A 48 1.32 -14.84 -5.88
N SER A 49 0.37 -15.60 -6.40
CA SER A 49 0.07 -16.96 -5.96
C SER A 49 0.22 -17.97 -7.10
N ALA A 50 0.51 -19.22 -6.74
CA ALA A 50 0.57 -20.32 -7.69
C ALA A 50 -0.81 -20.55 -8.32
N ARG A 51 -0.84 -20.81 -9.63
CA ARG A 51 -2.07 -21.16 -10.37
C ARG A 51 -2.15 -22.65 -10.73
N VAL A 52 -1.02 -23.35 -10.66
CA VAL A 52 -0.90 -24.80 -10.88
C VAL A 52 -0.21 -25.46 -9.69
N ALA A 53 -0.46 -26.75 -9.51
CA ALA A 53 0.29 -27.56 -8.57
C ALA A 53 1.61 -28.02 -9.20
N SER A 54 2.74 -27.70 -8.58
CA SER A 54 4.07 -28.09 -9.03
C SER A 54 5.11 -27.81 -7.93
N ASP A 55 6.28 -28.41 -8.02
CA ASP A 55 7.48 -27.96 -7.32
C ASP A 55 8.09 -26.71 -7.96
N ILE A 56 8.75 -25.89 -7.14
CA ILE A 56 9.49 -24.69 -7.55
C ILE A 56 10.88 -25.12 -8.02
N SER A 57 11.20 -24.87 -9.30
CA SER A 57 12.49 -25.23 -9.88
C SER A 57 13.54 -24.14 -9.70
N GLU A 58 13.14 -22.87 -9.82
CA GLU A 58 14.07 -21.73 -9.79
C GLU A 58 13.40 -20.47 -9.27
N PHE A 59 14.17 -19.64 -8.56
CA PHE A 59 13.77 -18.31 -8.11
C PHE A 59 14.69 -17.28 -8.75
N ASN A 60 14.14 -16.44 -9.64
CA ASN A 60 14.92 -15.52 -10.49
C ASN A 60 15.13 -14.14 -9.85
N VAL A 61 14.57 -13.90 -8.66
CA VAL A 61 14.59 -12.61 -7.96
C VAL A 61 14.84 -12.80 -6.47
N ALA A 62 15.46 -11.80 -5.85
CA ALA A 62 15.65 -11.70 -4.41
C ALA A 62 14.71 -10.66 -3.78
N GLU A 63 14.56 -10.71 -2.46
CA GLU A 63 13.87 -9.66 -1.72
C GLU A 63 14.64 -8.33 -1.85
N GLY A 64 13.92 -7.25 -2.14
CA GLY A 64 14.47 -5.93 -2.44
C GLY A 64 14.73 -5.66 -3.92
N ASP A 65 14.67 -6.67 -4.80
CA ASP A 65 14.85 -6.47 -6.24
C ASP A 65 13.69 -5.68 -6.84
N THR A 66 14.02 -4.78 -7.76
CA THR A 66 13.03 -4.13 -8.62
C THR A 66 12.67 -5.02 -9.79
N VAL A 67 11.37 -5.16 -10.05
CA VAL A 67 10.82 -6.01 -11.11
C VAL A 67 9.89 -5.21 -12.02
N SER A 68 9.90 -5.54 -13.30
CA SER A 68 8.96 -4.98 -14.27
C SER A 68 7.74 -5.89 -14.42
N ARG A 69 6.62 -5.35 -14.90
CA ARG A 69 5.46 -6.14 -15.32
C ARG A 69 5.88 -7.20 -16.34
N ASP A 70 5.30 -8.39 -16.21
CA ASP A 70 5.55 -9.58 -17.02
C ASP A 70 6.96 -10.18 -16.89
N GLN A 71 7.84 -9.63 -16.05
CA GLN A 71 9.12 -10.24 -15.71
C GLN A 71 8.88 -11.55 -14.94
N THR A 72 9.59 -12.62 -15.33
CA THR A 72 9.55 -13.91 -14.64
C THR A 72 10.21 -13.78 -13.27
N LEU A 73 9.45 -14.07 -12.22
CA LEU A 73 9.90 -14.04 -10.82
C LEU A 73 10.45 -15.40 -10.38
N MET A 74 9.80 -16.47 -10.83
CA MET A 74 10.20 -17.84 -10.55
C MET A 74 9.64 -18.79 -11.61
N THR A 75 10.23 -19.97 -11.67
CA THR A 75 9.86 -21.03 -12.59
C THR A 75 9.41 -22.25 -11.78
N LEU A 76 8.29 -22.83 -12.17
CA LEU A 76 7.79 -24.10 -11.65
C LEU A 76 8.24 -25.23 -12.58
N SER A 77 8.60 -26.39 -12.03
CA SER A 77 9.08 -27.51 -12.86
C SER A 77 8.01 -28.00 -13.83
N CYS A 78 6.77 -28.14 -13.36
CA CYS A 78 5.60 -28.48 -14.16
C CYS A 78 5.76 -29.76 -15.00
N ASP A 79 6.55 -30.73 -14.53
CA ASP A 79 6.88 -31.94 -15.30
C ASP A 79 5.64 -32.72 -15.71
N ALA A 80 4.65 -32.83 -14.82
CA ALA A 80 3.37 -33.49 -15.13
C ALA A 80 2.63 -32.82 -16.32
N TYR A 81 2.64 -31.48 -16.40
CA TYR A 81 1.99 -30.75 -17.50
C TYR A 81 2.80 -30.82 -18.79
N LYS A 82 4.14 -30.86 -18.70
CA LYS A 82 5.03 -31.05 -19.86
C LYS A 82 4.82 -32.43 -20.50
N ILE A 83 4.77 -33.47 -19.67
CA ILE A 83 4.50 -34.85 -20.13
C ILE A 83 3.11 -34.93 -20.75
N LEU A 84 2.09 -34.34 -20.10
CA LEU A 84 0.72 -34.34 -20.62
C LEU A 84 0.61 -33.54 -21.92
N ALA A 85 1.32 -32.42 -22.07
CA ALA A 85 1.36 -31.64 -23.31
C ALA A 85 1.86 -32.49 -24.47
N GLN A 86 2.96 -33.22 -24.27
CA GLN A 86 3.52 -34.08 -25.30
C GLN A 86 2.53 -35.15 -25.76
N GLN A 87 1.72 -35.70 -24.85
CA GLN A 87 0.66 -36.65 -25.19
C GLN A 87 -0.46 -35.97 -25.98
N LEU A 88 -0.95 -34.82 -25.50
CA LEU A 88 -2.03 -34.07 -26.14
C LEU A 88 -1.64 -33.55 -27.52
N ASP A 89 -0.38 -33.18 -27.74
CA ASP A 89 0.14 -32.79 -29.05
C ASP A 89 0.09 -33.95 -30.05
N ASN A 90 0.47 -35.16 -29.61
CA ASN A 90 0.38 -36.37 -30.42
C ASN A 90 -1.07 -36.74 -30.75
N ASP A 91 -1.96 -36.64 -29.76
CA ASP A 91 -3.39 -36.92 -29.94
C ASP A 91 -4.07 -35.88 -30.84
N TYR A 92 -3.69 -34.60 -30.71
CA TYR A 92 -4.15 -33.52 -31.58
C TYR A 92 -3.69 -33.72 -33.03
N ALA A 93 -2.40 -34.03 -33.25
CA ALA A 93 -1.89 -34.30 -34.60
C ALA A 93 -2.58 -35.51 -35.24
N ARG A 94 -2.91 -36.55 -34.46
CA ARG A 94 -3.67 -37.70 -34.93
C ARG A 94 -5.11 -37.32 -35.28
N ALA A 95 -5.77 -36.56 -34.41
CA ALA A 95 -7.14 -36.08 -34.63
C ALA A 95 -7.24 -35.22 -35.90
N ASP A 96 -6.30 -34.31 -36.10
CA ASP A 96 -6.20 -33.45 -37.29
C ASP A 96 -6.12 -34.26 -38.59
N ALA A 97 -5.26 -35.28 -38.61
CA ALA A 97 -5.15 -36.20 -39.74
C ALA A 97 -6.42 -37.03 -39.99
N LEU A 98 -7.17 -37.39 -38.95
CA LEU A 98 -8.41 -38.16 -39.07
C LEU A 98 -9.57 -37.30 -39.59
N VAL A 99 -9.71 -36.07 -39.11
CA VAL A 99 -10.72 -35.12 -39.61
C VAL A 99 -10.49 -34.81 -41.07
N ALA A 100 -9.24 -34.55 -41.48
CA ALA A 100 -8.89 -34.29 -42.87
C ALA A 100 -9.23 -35.47 -43.81
N LYS A 101 -9.25 -36.69 -43.29
CA LYS A 101 -9.63 -37.91 -44.02
C LYS A 101 -11.13 -38.26 -43.89
N GLY A 102 -11.91 -37.46 -43.16
CA GLY A 102 -13.33 -37.72 -42.91
C GLY A 102 -13.60 -38.89 -41.94
N HIS A 103 -12.60 -39.30 -41.15
CA HIS A 103 -12.69 -40.41 -40.18
C HIS A 103 -12.98 -39.95 -38.74
N MET A 104 -13.20 -38.67 -38.53
CA MET A 104 -13.53 -38.08 -37.23
C MET A 104 -14.53 -36.94 -37.40
N SER A 105 -15.46 -36.80 -36.46
CA SER A 105 -16.41 -35.68 -36.47
C SER A 105 -15.78 -34.39 -35.96
N GLN A 106 -16.33 -33.24 -36.37
CA GLN A 106 -15.86 -31.95 -35.86
C GLN A 106 -16.01 -31.85 -34.33
N ALA A 107 -17.08 -32.40 -33.77
CA ALA A 107 -17.32 -32.37 -32.32
C ALA A 107 -16.24 -33.15 -31.54
N GLU A 108 -15.78 -34.29 -32.05
CA GLU A 108 -14.69 -35.05 -31.43
C GLU A 108 -13.36 -34.31 -31.52
N TYR A 109 -13.09 -33.67 -32.67
CA TYR A 109 -11.90 -32.85 -32.85
C TYR A 109 -11.85 -31.66 -31.88
N ASP A 110 -12.97 -30.97 -31.72
CA ASP A 110 -13.07 -29.81 -30.83
C ASP A 110 -12.78 -30.20 -29.37
N VAL A 111 -13.13 -31.42 -28.93
CA VAL A 111 -12.79 -31.93 -27.60
C VAL A 111 -11.27 -32.11 -27.45
N VAL A 112 -10.60 -32.70 -28.44
CA VAL A 112 -9.14 -32.88 -28.42
C VAL A 112 -8.43 -31.53 -28.43
N ALA A 113 -8.87 -30.61 -29.30
CA ALA A 113 -8.32 -29.26 -29.38
C ALA A 113 -8.48 -28.49 -28.06
N ARG A 114 -9.66 -28.59 -27.41
CA ARG A 114 -9.89 -27.98 -26.10
C ARG A 114 -9.00 -28.56 -25.01
N ASN A 115 -8.83 -29.87 -24.95
CA ASN A 115 -7.96 -30.50 -23.95
C ASN A 115 -6.51 -30.04 -24.09
N LYS A 116 -6.02 -29.94 -25.33
CA LYS A 116 -4.69 -29.38 -25.63
C LYS A 116 -4.60 -27.93 -25.15
N HIS A 117 -5.56 -27.08 -25.54
CA HIS A 117 -5.58 -25.68 -25.16
C HIS A 117 -5.60 -25.46 -23.63
N ASP A 118 -6.42 -26.24 -22.91
CA ASP A 118 -6.51 -26.17 -21.45
C ASP A 118 -5.17 -26.52 -20.77
N ASN A 119 -4.42 -27.48 -21.32
CA ASN A 119 -3.10 -27.84 -20.80
C ASN A 119 -2.03 -26.82 -21.17
N ASP A 120 -2.05 -26.27 -22.38
CA ASP A 120 -1.13 -25.23 -22.82
C ASP A 120 -1.26 -23.97 -21.94
N LEU A 121 -2.50 -23.61 -21.56
CA LEU A 121 -2.75 -22.52 -20.63
C LEU A 121 -2.15 -22.82 -19.24
N LYS A 122 -2.28 -24.05 -18.74
CA LYS A 122 -1.67 -24.45 -17.45
C LYS A 122 -0.15 -24.42 -17.51
N LEU A 123 0.45 -24.81 -18.64
CA LEU A 123 1.90 -24.68 -18.87
C LEU A 123 2.35 -23.22 -18.84
N SER A 124 1.57 -22.30 -19.39
CA SER A 124 1.90 -20.87 -19.35
C SER A 124 1.96 -20.31 -17.91
N TRP A 125 1.30 -20.97 -16.95
CA TRP A 125 1.31 -20.57 -15.53
C TRP A 125 2.51 -21.11 -14.75
N CYS A 126 3.35 -21.94 -15.38
CA CYS A 126 4.58 -22.44 -14.80
C CYS A 126 5.66 -21.35 -14.70
N ASP A 127 5.62 -20.38 -15.61
CA ASP A 127 6.39 -19.13 -15.50
C ASP A 127 5.58 -18.12 -14.69
N VAL A 128 5.96 -17.96 -13.42
CA VAL A 128 5.27 -17.04 -12.52
C VAL A 128 5.82 -15.64 -12.76
N LYS A 129 4.99 -14.79 -13.37
CA LYS A 129 5.36 -13.42 -13.78
C LYS A 129 4.83 -12.35 -12.82
N SER A 130 5.51 -11.21 -12.81
CA SER A 130 5.06 -10.04 -12.07
C SER A 130 3.83 -9.38 -12.73
N PRO A 131 2.72 -9.16 -12.01
CA PRO A 131 1.57 -8.41 -12.55
C PRO A 131 1.76 -6.88 -12.55
N ILE A 132 2.80 -6.37 -11.88
CA ILE A 132 3.05 -4.94 -11.70
C ILE A 132 4.53 -4.60 -11.88
N ASP A 133 4.81 -3.33 -12.19
CA ASP A 133 6.14 -2.76 -11.97
C ASP A 133 6.27 -2.43 -10.48
N GLY A 134 7.31 -2.92 -9.83
CA GLY A 134 7.41 -2.80 -8.37
C GLY A 134 8.68 -3.40 -7.80
N MET A 135 8.62 -3.73 -6.52
CA MET A 135 9.73 -4.31 -5.75
C MET A 135 9.26 -5.57 -5.04
N VAL A 136 10.14 -6.58 -4.98
CA VAL A 136 9.92 -7.80 -4.22
C VAL A 136 10.04 -7.49 -2.72
N ILE A 137 8.96 -7.68 -1.97
CA ILE A 137 8.93 -7.41 -0.53
C ILE A 137 9.25 -8.65 0.28
N THR A 138 8.60 -9.76 -0.06
CA THR A 138 8.76 -11.01 0.70
C THR A 138 8.61 -12.20 -0.21
N LYS A 139 9.53 -13.15 -0.07
CA LYS A 139 9.44 -14.49 -0.62
C LYS A 139 8.83 -15.42 0.44
N PHE A 140 7.78 -16.14 0.08
CA PHE A 140 7.10 -17.03 1.03
C PHE A 140 7.48 -18.50 0.86
N ARG A 141 8.24 -18.84 -0.19
CA ARG A 141 8.57 -20.20 -0.58
C ARG A 141 10.01 -20.28 -1.06
N GLU A 142 10.60 -21.45 -0.90
CA GLU A 142 11.94 -21.77 -1.35
C GLU A 142 11.95 -22.78 -2.50
N VAL A 143 13.07 -22.84 -3.21
CA VAL A 143 13.30 -23.79 -4.30
C VAL A 143 13.20 -25.23 -3.76
N GLY A 144 12.52 -26.09 -4.50
CA GLY A 144 12.24 -27.48 -4.12
C GLY A 144 10.95 -27.69 -3.32
N GLU A 145 10.28 -26.62 -2.86
CA GLU A 145 8.97 -26.73 -2.23
C GLU A 145 7.89 -27.07 -3.26
N VAL A 146 6.93 -27.90 -2.87
CA VAL A 146 5.73 -28.20 -3.64
C VAL A 146 4.64 -27.20 -3.28
N VAL A 147 4.06 -26.55 -4.30
CA VAL A 147 2.98 -25.59 -4.15
C VAL A 147 1.69 -26.10 -4.76
N ALA A 148 0.57 -25.73 -4.16
CA ALA A 148 -0.78 -25.95 -4.69
C ALA A 148 -1.38 -24.64 -5.23
N PRO A 149 -2.37 -24.67 -6.13
CA PRO A 149 -3.08 -23.47 -6.57
C PRO A 149 -3.59 -22.64 -5.38
N GLY A 150 -3.37 -21.33 -5.43
CA GLY A 150 -3.69 -20.40 -4.35
C GLY A 150 -2.59 -20.21 -3.31
N SER A 151 -1.54 -21.04 -3.32
CA SER A 151 -0.38 -20.85 -2.43
C SER A 151 0.30 -19.52 -2.71
N THR A 152 0.49 -18.72 -1.68
CA THR A 152 1.24 -17.46 -1.76
C THR A 152 2.71 -17.73 -2.06
N LEU A 153 3.23 -17.11 -3.11
CA LEU A 153 4.61 -17.27 -3.58
C LEU A 153 5.47 -16.05 -3.22
N VAL A 154 5.03 -14.86 -3.65
CA VAL A 154 5.75 -13.60 -3.49
C VAL A 154 4.78 -12.46 -3.20
N SER A 155 5.20 -11.52 -2.36
CA SER A 155 4.55 -10.21 -2.22
C SER A 155 5.36 -9.15 -2.93
N LEU A 156 4.70 -8.40 -3.80
CA LEU A 156 5.24 -7.25 -4.51
C LEU A 156 4.63 -5.97 -3.94
N ALA A 157 5.37 -4.87 -3.97
CA ALA A 157 4.81 -3.54 -3.69
C ALA A 157 5.16 -2.55 -4.80
N ASN A 158 4.25 -1.61 -5.05
CA ASN A 158 4.52 -0.47 -5.91
C ASN A 158 5.02 0.73 -5.05
N PRO A 159 6.32 1.03 -5.03
CA PRO A 159 6.86 2.04 -4.14
C PRO A 159 6.49 3.48 -4.57
N TYR A 160 5.99 3.67 -5.79
CA TYR A 160 5.49 4.95 -6.29
C TYR A 160 4.01 5.20 -5.93
N ASP A 161 3.27 4.15 -5.57
CA ASP A 161 1.88 4.26 -5.14
C ASP A 161 1.80 4.16 -3.62
N ILE A 162 2.08 5.29 -2.95
CA ILE A 162 2.11 5.39 -1.49
C ILE A 162 1.02 6.33 -0.99
N TRP A 163 0.38 5.94 0.11
CA TRP A 163 -0.74 6.66 0.70
C TRP A 163 -0.76 6.49 2.21
N ALA A 164 -1.45 7.38 2.91
CA ALA A 164 -1.70 7.25 4.35
C ALA A 164 -3.14 7.62 4.67
N TYR A 165 -3.68 7.04 5.74
CA TYR A 165 -4.91 7.51 6.36
C TYR A 165 -4.59 8.51 7.47
N PHE A 166 -5.31 9.62 7.44
CA PHE A 166 -5.32 10.60 8.52
C PHE A 166 -6.72 10.68 9.11
N TYR A 167 -6.82 10.61 10.43
CA TYR A 167 -8.11 10.59 11.11
C TYR A 167 -8.50 12.00 11.55
N VAL A 168 -9.53 12.54 10.90
CA VAL A 168 -9.99 13.91 11.11
C VAL A 168 -11.32 13.91 11.88
N PRO A 169 -11.51 14.76 12.90
CA PRO A 169 -12.78 14.89 13.61
C PRO A 169 -13.93 15.33 12.69
N TYR A 170 -15.13 14.82 12.95
CA TYR A 170 -16.35 15.17 12.19
C TYR A 170 -16.55 16.68 11.98
N GLU A 171 -16.32 17.47 13.03
CA GLU A 171 -16.49 18.93 13.02
C GLU A 171 -15.65 19.64 11.97
N MET A 172 -14.50 19.08 11.58
CA MET A 172 -13.56 19.67 10.61
C MET A 172 -13.72 19.08 9.21
N LEU A 173 -14.55 18.04 9.04
CA LEU A 173 -14.70 17.31 7.77
C LEU A 173 -15.23 18.21 6.64
N HIS A 174 -16.07 19.19 6.97
CA HIS A 174 -16.65 20.14 6.01
C HIS A 174 -15.62 21.02 5.28
N GLN A 175 -14.39 21.09 5.77
CA GLN A 175 -13.30 21.88 5.18
C GLN A 175 -12.47 21.07 4.18
N LEU A 176 -12.67 19.75 4.13
CA LEU A 176 -11.90 18.84 3.30
C LEU A 176 -12.71 18.39 2.09
N ASN A 177 -12.08 18.44 0.92
CA ASN A 177 -12.67 17.95 -0.32
C ASN A 177 -11.76 16.92 -0.99
N VAL A 178 -12.36 15.94 -1.67
CA VAL A 178 -11.60 15.02 -2.53
C VAL A 178 -10.95 15.81 -3.67
N GLY A 179 -9.68 15.52 -3.97
CA GLY A 179 -8.86 16.25 -4.92
C GLY A 179 -8.07 17.42 -4.33
N GLN A 180 -8.27 17.75 -3.05
CA GLN A 180 -7.53 18.81 -2.39
C GLN A 180 -6.05 18.44 -2.21
N HIS A 181 -5.18 19.41 -2.49
CA HIS A 181 -3.74 19.31 -2.23
C HIS A 181 -3.43 19.53 -0.77
N VAL A 182 -2.58 18.67 -0.22
CA VAL A 182 -2.11 18.72 1.17
C VAL A 182 -0.60 18.52 1.20
N ILE A 183 0.05 19.01 2.24
CA ILE A 183 1.48 18.84 2.42
C ILE A 183 1.70 17.80 3.52
N GLY A 184 2.45 16.76 3.19
CA GLY A 184 2.98 15.80 4.15
C GLY A 184 4.41 16.18 4.50
N THR A 185 4.77 16.10 5.77
CA THR A 185 6.11 16.31 6.28
C THR A 185 6.57 15.01 6.92
N LEU A 186 7.78 14.59 6.60
CA LEU A 186 8.42 13.41 7.20
C LEU A 186 9.42 13.86 8.27
N PRO A 187 9.08 13.80 9.57
CA PRO A 187 9.97 14.25 10.64
C PRO A 187 11.33 13.55 10.63
N GLU A 188 11.34 12.25 10.33
CA GLU A 188 12.52 11.38 10.32
C GLU A 188 13.50 11.73 9.19
N ALA A 189 13.04 12.39 8.13
CA ALA A 189 13.85 12.81 6.99
C ALA A 189 14.18 14.31 7.05
N ALA A 190 14.53 14.82 8.23
CA ALA A 190 14.86 16.24 8.47
C ALA A 190 13.73 17.21 8.08
N GLY A 191 12.47 16.78 8.19
CA GLY A 191 11.31 17.60 7.85
C GLY A 191 11.11 17.82 6.36
N LYS A 192 11.61 16.90 5.50
CA LYS A 192 11.28 16.92 4.07
C LYS A 192 9.77 16.93 3.85
N THR A 193 9.33 17.76 2.92
CA THR A 193 7.94 17.92 2.54
C THR A 193 7.63 17.17 1.25
N PHE A 194 6.42 16.62 1.17
CA PHE A 194 5.92 15.84 0.06
C PHE A 194 4.53 16.33 -0.31
N SER A 195 4.30 16.52 -1.60
CA SER A 195 2.98 16.86 -2.13
C SER A 195 2.06 15.65 -2.01
N GLY A 196 0.88 15.88 -1.43
CA GLY A 196 -0.17 14.88 -1.30
C GLY A 196 -1.49 15.36 -1.88
N THR A 197 -2.35 14.42 -2.25
CA THR A 197 -3.71 14.71 -2.72
C THR A 197 -4.71 13.81 -1.98
N ILE A 198 -5.80 14.40 -1.48
CA ILE A 198 -6.90 13.64 -0.88
C ILE A 198 -7.60 12.85 -1.97
N ILE A 199 -7.54 11.51 -1.90
CA ILE A 199 -8.16 10.63 -2.91
C ILE A 199 -9.48 10.02 -2.44
N LYS A 200 -9.69 9.94 -1.12
CA LYS A 200 -10.92 9.39 -0.53
C LYS A 200 -11.12 9.94 0.87
N ILE A 201 -12.37 10.21 1.21
CA ILE A 201 -12.82 10.45 2.57
C ILE A 201 -13.79 9.32 2.90
N ASN A 202 -13.55 8.59 3.99
CA ASN A 202 -14.46 7.51 4.40
C ASN A 202 -15.82 8.10 4.80
N GLU A 203 -16.92 7.46 4.40
CA GLU A 203 -18.28 7.88 4.75
C GLU A 203 -18.72 7.39 6.13
N GLN A 204 -18.07 6.33 6.62
CA GLN A 204 -18.34 5.76 7.93
C GLN A 204 -17.33 6.30 8.93
N ALA A 205 -17.84 6.78 10.06
CA ALA A 205 -17.02 7.15 11.18
C ALA A 205 -16.37 5.90 11.79
N GLU A 206 -15.09 6.01 12.10
CA GLU A 206 -14.34 5.01 12.84
C GLU A 206 -14.16 5.50 14.28
N PHE A 207 -14.17 4.57 15.24
CA PHE A 207 -13.74 4.90 16.59
C PHE A 207 -12.22 5.12 16.56
N THR A 208 -11.75 6.22 17.14
CA THR A 208 -10.31 6.49 17.29
C THR A 208 -9.58 5.23 17.80
N PRO A 209 -8.60 4.68 17.07
CA PRO A 209 -7.83 3.54 17.55
C PRO A 209 -7.16 3.85 18.89
N LYS A 210 -7.05 2.81 19.73
CA LYS A 210 -6.69 2.85 21.15
C LYS A 210 -5.53 3.79 21.51
N ASN A 211 -5.82 4.85 22.28
CA ASN A 211 -5.09 5.32 23.48
C ASN A 211 -5.51 6.75 23.85
N VAL A 212 -6.80 6.95 24.09
CA VAL A 212 -7.32 8.25 24.56
C VAL A 212 -7.55 8.20 26.06
N GLN A 213 -6.82 9.08 26.76
CA GLN A 213 -6.68 9.12 28.22
C GLN A 213 -7.91 9.74 28.89
N THR A 214 -8.68 10.55 28.15
CA THR A 214 -9.91 11.14 28.65
C THR A 214 -11.15 10.48 28.05
N ARG A 215 -12.25 10.48 28.82
CA ARG A 215 -13.54 9.89 28.40
C ARG A 215 -14.12 10.62 27.19
N GLU A 216 -13.88 11.93 27.08
CA GLU A 216 -14.37 12.79 26.00
C GLU A 216 -13.71 12.47 24.65
N GLU A 217 -12.41 12.19 24.65
CA GLU A 217 -11.68 11.88 23.41
C GLU A 217 -12.05 10.50 22.83
N ARG A 218 -12.53 9.55 23.66
CA ARG A 218 -13.04 8.23 23.22
C ARG A 218 -14.39 8.30 22.50
N THR A 219 -15.13 9.39 22.67
CA THR A 219 -16.49 9.58 22.12
C THR A 219 -16.53 10.40 20.83
N ARG A 220 -15.39 10.93 20.36
CA ARG A 220 -15.36 11.69 19.10
C ARG A 220 -15.26 10.74 17.92
N LEU A 221 -16.24 10.85 17.02
CA LEU A 221 -16.23 10.19 15.72
C LEU A 221 -15.12 10.81 14.85
N VAL A 222 -14.21 9.98 14.36
CA VAL A 222 -13.19 10.39 13.38
C VAL A 222 -13.44 9.72 12.05
N TYR A 223 -13.06 10.40 10.99
CA TYR A 223 -13.21 9.92 9.62
C TYR A 223 -11.82 9.74 9.01
N GLY A 224 -11.60 8.58 8.39
CA GLY A 224 -10.36 8.28 7.68
C GLY A 224 -10.30 9.06 6.36
N VAL A 225 -9.34 9.98 6.27
CA VAL A 225 -9.01 10.72 5.05
C VAL A 225 -7.80 10.06 4.41
N LYS A 226 -8.00 9.44 3.25
CA LYS A 226 -6.94 8.79 2.47
C LYS A 226 -6.24 9.83 1.60
N VAL A 227 -4.96 10.01 1.82
CA VAL A 227 -4.10 10.92 1.06
C VAL A 227 -3.05 10.11 0.33
N LYS A 228 -2.91 10.34 -0.97
CA LYS A 228 -1.83 9.79 -1.79
C LYS A 228 -0.68 10.79 -1.86
N PHE A 229 0.55 10.34 -1.70
CA PHE A 229 1.75 11.19 -1.76
C PHE A 229 2.60 10.86 -3.00
N GLU A 230 3.23 11.89 -3.55
CA GLU A 230 4.23 11.73 -4.60
C GLU A 230 5.57 11.25 -4.02
N ASN A 231 6.15 10.21 -4.60
CA ASN A 231 7.40 9.59 -4.13
C ASN A 231 8.42 9.33 -5.26
N PRO A 232 8.84 10.37 -6.01
CA PRO A 232 9.77 10.18 -7.13
C PRO A 232 11.15 9.65 -6.68
N ASP A 233 11.62 10.09 -5.51
CA ASP A 233 12.94 9.75 -4.98
C ASP A 233 12.96 8.46 -4.15
N LEU A 234 11.85 7.72 -4.09
CA LEU A 234 11.70 6.49 -3.28
C LEU A 234 12.10 6.67 -1.80
N THR A 235 11.99 7.89 -1.29
CA THR A 235 12.37 8.23 0.09
C THR A 235 11.27 7.79 1.06
N LEU A 236 10.00 7.87 0.66
CA LEU A 236 8.89 7.40 1.46
C LEU A 236 8.83 5.87 1.40
N LYS A 237 8.87 5.22 2.55
CA LYS A 237 8.74 3.77 2.68
C LYS A 237 7.48 3.41 3.46
N SER A 238 6.90 2.26 3.13
CA SER A 238 5.77 1.74 3.90
C SER A 238 6.18 1.49 5.35
N GLY A 239 5.31 1.85 6.29
CA GLY A 239 5.54 1.77 7.73
C GLY A 239 6.09 3.06 8.36
N MET A 240 6.57 4.02 7.56
CA MET A 240 6.97 5.33 8.08
C MET A 240 5.76 6.15 8.53
N THR A 241 5.96 7.01 9.54
CA THR A 241 4.92 7.94 9.99
C THR A 241 5.09 9.26 9.24
N ILE A 242 4.04 9.73 8.60
CA ILE A 242 4.01 11.04 7.96
C ILE A 242 3.05 11.94 8.72
N GLU A 243 3.44 13.19 8.89
CA GLU A 243 2.62 14.22 9.50
C GLU A 243 2.05 15.10 8.39
N SER A 244 0.74 15.36 8.37
CA SER A 244 0.14 16.21 7.35
C SER A 244 -0.71 17.31 7.95
N THR A 245 -0.54 18.50 7.41
CA THR A 245 -1.41 19.65 7.64
C THR A 245 -2.51 19.60 6.59
N LEU A 246 -3.69 19.13 6.99
CA LEU A 246 -4.83 18.92 6.08
C LEU A 246 -5.71 20.17 5.93
N LEU A 247 -5.64 21.07 6.91
CA LEU A 247 -6.46 22.26 7.00
C LEU A 247 -5.57 23.47 6.73
N ASN A 248 -5.94 24.26 5.72
CA ASN A 248 -5.36 25.58 5.52
C ASN A 248 -6.09 26.54 6.46
N GLU A 249 -5.35 27.33 7.25
CA GLU A 249 -5.90 28.43 8.05
C GLU A 249 -6.55 29.52 7.17
#